data_AF-A0A5B7HNW0-F1
#
_entry.id   AF-A0A5B7HNW0-F1
#
_cell.length_a   1.000
_cell.length_b   1.000
_cell.length_c   1.000
_cell.angle_alpha   90.00
_cell.angle_beta   90.00
_cell.angle_gamma   90.00
#
_symmetry.space_group_name_H-M   'P 1'
#
loop_
_entity.id
_entity.type
_entity.pdbx_description
1 polymer ?
#
loop_
_entity_poly.entity_id
_entity_poly.type
_entity_poly.pdbx_seq_one_letter_code
_entity_poly.pdbx_strand_id
1 'polypeptide(L)'
;MDGTGRKPHYSLRSLCRALAVAARNPCSSLPRSLLEAFCISFLTQLDRKSHQVVTRGRDKRNFKLSLDPIPAPASEKCVQIEGFWIPQGPLEPQAVDNYIITETVKRNLEDLVRVVSIGRFPVLLQGETSVGKTSLISYLAQLTGNFCVRINNHEHTDLQEYIGCYGPDESGKLIFSEGALVKAVRNGHWIILDELNLAPSDVLEALNRLLDDNRELFIPETQETVRAHPHFMLFATQNPPGLYGGRKVSKNL
;
A
#
# COMPACT_ATOMS: atom_id res chain seq x y z
N MET A 1 0.09 -8.54 6.50
CA MET A 1 0.97 -9.05 7.57
C MET A 1 0.21 -9.10 8.89
N ASP A 2 -0.79 -9.96 9.02
CA ASP A 2 -1.48 -10.06 10.31
C ASP A 2 -0.74 -11.07 11.20
N GLY A 3 0.11 -10.58 12.10
CA GLY A 3 0.77 -11.38 13.14
C GLY A 3 -0.16 -11.82 14.27
N THR A 4 -1.46 -11.52 14.17
CA THR A 4 -2.45 -11.62 15.25
C THR A 4 -3.08 -13.01 15.39
N GLY A 5 -2.76 -13.96 14.50
CA GLY A 5 -3.25 -15.34 14.56
C GLY A 5 -4.76 -15.49 14.35
N ARG A 6 -5.45 -14.44 13.87
CA ARG A 6 -6.86 -14.50 13.52
C ARG A 6 -7.06 -15.35 12.26
N LYS A 7 -8.19 -16.06 12.18
CA LYS A 7 -8.54 -16.85 11.00
C LYS A 7 -8.62 -15.90 9.79
N PRO A 8 -7.86 -16.14 8.71
CA PRO A 8 -7.92 -15.31 7.53
C PRO A 8 -9.32 -15.40 6.91
N HIS A 9 -9.87 -14.27 6.46
CA HIS A 9 -11.17 -14.22 5.81
C HIS A 9 -10.98 -13.96 4.31
N TYR A 10 -11.10 -15.02 3.51
CA TYR A 10 -11.06 -14.92 2.06
C TYR A 10 -12.47 -14.87 1.50
N SER A 11 -12.71 -13.91 0.61
CA SER A 11 -13.99 -13.72 -0.08
C SER A 11 -13.85 -13.97 -1.57
N LEU A 12 -14.99 -14.05 -2.28
CA LEU A 12 -14.99 -14.11 -3.75
C LEU A 12 -14.23 -12.91 -4.36
N ARG A 13 -14.31 -11.73 -3.72
CA ARG A 13 -13.55 -10.54 -4.13
C ARG A 13 -12.03 -10.77 -4.06
N SER A 14 -11.54 -11.52 -3.07
CA SER A 14 -10.11 -11.86 -2.95
C SER A 14 -9.64 -12.69 -4.14
N LEU A 15 -10.46 -13.65 -4.57
CA LEU A 15 -10.21 -14.48 -5.74
C LEU A 15 -10.31 -13.68 -7.04
N CYS A 16 -11.39 -12.91 -7.24
CA CYS A 16 -11.56 -12.05 -8.42
C CYS A 16 -10.40 -11.08 -8.58
N ARG A 17 -9.92 -10.47 -7.49
CA ARG A 17 -8.74 -9.59 -7.51
C ARG A 17 -7.48 -10.36 -7.92
N ALA A 18 -7.25 -11.55 -7.37
CA ALA A 18 -6.11 -12.38 -7.77
C ALA A 18 -6.16 -12.72 -9.27
N LEU A 19 -7.33 -13.11 -9.79
CA LEU A 19 -7.50 -13.43 -11.20
C LEU A 19 -7.34 -12.20 -12.10
N ALA A 20 -7.88 -11.04 -11.69
CA ALA A 20 -7.72 -9.79 -12.43
C ALA A 20 -6.25 -9.35 -12.50
N VAL A 21 -5.49 -9.54 -11.43
CA VAL A 21 -4.04 -9.32 -11.41
C VAL A 21 -3.34 -10.29 -12.35
N ALA A 22 -3.63 -11.59 -12.25
CA ALA A 22 -2.99 -12.59 -13.08
C ALA A 22 -3.27 -12.37 -14.57
N ALA A 23 -4.50 -11.95 -14.92
CA ALA A 23 -4.93 -11.66 -16.28
C ALA A 23 -4.17 -10.47 -16.91
N ARG A 24 -3.70 -9.51 -16.11
CA ARG A 24 -2.82 -8.43 -16.59
C ARG A 24 -1.42 -8.91 -16.95
N ASN A 25 -1.07 -10.13 -16.54
CA ASN A 25 0.23 -10.76 -16.76
C ASN A 25 1.43 -9.86 -16.36
N PRO A 26 1.48 -9.28 -15.13
CA PRO A 26 2.53 -8.36 -14.72
C PRO A 26 3.94 -8.98 -14.77
N CYS A 27 4.05 -10.29 -14.62
CA CYS A 27 5.34 -10.98 -14.65
C CYS A 27 5.78 -11.41 -16.06
N SER A 28 5.07 -11.00 -17.11
CA SER A 28 5.27 -11.44 -18.51
C SER A 28 5.22 -12.96 -18.72
N SER A 29 4.77 -13.71 -17.72
CA SER A 29 4.58 -15.16 -17.72
C SER A 29 3.30 -15.46 -16.96
N LEU A 30 2.27 -15.96 -17.65
CA LEU A 30 0.97 -16.23 -17.02
C LEU A 30 1.08 -17.20 -15.83
N PRO A 31 1.86 -18.30 -15.90
CA PRO A 31 2.11 -19.16 -14.74
C PRO A 31 2.71 -18.39 -13.55
N ARG A 32 3.70 -17.53 -13.78
CA ARG A 32 4.32 -16.69 -12.75
C ARG A 32 3.35 -15.66 -12.19
N SER A 33 2.59 -14.98 -13.06
CA SER A 33 1.59 -13.98 -12.69
C SER A 33 0.46 -14.58 -11.84
N LEU A 34 0.00 -15.80 -12.16
CA LEU A 34 -0.96 -16.54 -11.33
C LEU A 34 -0.39 -16.86 -9.95
N LEU A 35 0.88 -17.27 -9.88
CA LEU A 35 1.55 -17.57 -8.62
C LEU A 35 1.64 -16.32 -7.73
N GLU A 36 2.12 -15.20 -8.28
CA GLU A 36 2.31 -13.97 -7.52
C GLU A 36 0.96 -13.38 -7.08
N ALA A 37 -0.05 -13.43 -7.95
CA ALA A 37 -1.41 -13.03 -7.59
C ALA A 37 -1.99 -13.89 -6.45
N PHE A 38 -1.73 -15.20 -6.48
CA PHE A 38 -2.11 -16.09 -5.38
C PHE A 38 -1.37 -15.71 -4.08
N CYS A 39 -0.06 -15.48 -4.16
CA CYS A 39 0.74 -15.13 -2.98
C CYS A 39 0.22 -13.84 -2.33
N ILE A 40 -0.07 -12.80 -3.12
CA ILE A 40 -0.57 -11.52 -2.61
C ILE A 40 -1.94 -11.68 -1.95
N SER A 41 -2.86 -12.39 -2.60
CA SER A 41 -4.23 -12.50 -2.11
C SER A 41 -4.41 -13.47 -0.95
N PHE A 42 -3.59 -14.52 -0.85
CA PHE A 42 -3.83 -15.65 0.06
C PHE A 42 -2.69 -15.99 1.01
N LEU A 43 -1.49 -15.42 0.86
CA LEU A 43 -0.37 -15.67 1.79
C LEU A 43 -0.14 -14.51 2.76
N THR A 44 -0.35 -13.26 2.32
CA THR A 44 -0.06 -12.04 3.10
C THR A 44 -0.88 -11.88 4.39
N GLN A 45 -1.99 -12.60 4.52
CA GLN A 45 -2.89 -12.63 5.68
C GLN A 45 -2.71 -13.87 6.57
N LEU A 46 -1.84 -14.81 6.20
CA LEU A 46 -1.64 -16.04 6.97
C LEU A 46 -0.70 -15.80 8.16
N ASP A 47 -0.96 -16.53 9.25
CA ASP A 47 0.02 -16.65 10.33
C ASP A 47 1.24 -17.48 9.87
N ARG A 48 2.34 -17.38 10.62
CA ARG A 48 3.62 -18.02 10.28
C ARG A 48 3.52 -19.53 10.07
N LYS A 49 2.72 -20.25 10.87
CA LYS A 49 2.58 -21.71 10.77
C LYS A 49 1.80 -22.06 9.51
N SER A 50 0.68 -21.39 9.29
CA SER A 50 -0.16 -21.61 8.10
C SER A 50 0.59 -21.25 6.80
N HIS A 51 1.37 -20.17 6.80
CA HIS A 51 2.19 -19.76 5.67
C HIS A 51 3.17 -20.86 5.25
N GLN A 52 3.87 -21.50 6.20
CA GLN A 52 4.78 -22.62 5.92
C GLN A 52 4.06 -23.84 5.35
N VAL A 53 2.85 -24.14 5.81
CA VAL A 53 2.06 -25.27 5.29
C VAL A 53 1.64 -25.02 3.85
N VAL A 54 1.13 -23.83 3.54
CA VAL A 54 0.65 -23.49 2.19
C VAL A 54 1.81 -23.44 1.19
N THR A 55 2.95 -22.83 1.58
CA THR A 55 4.16 -22.81 0.74
C THR A 55 4.72 -24.20 0.49
N ARG A 56 4.82 -25.06 1.51
CA ARG A 56 5.22 -26.48 1.32
C ARG A 56 4.24 -27.27 0.46
N GLY A 57 2.94 -27.02 0.63
CA GLY A 57 1.88 -27.66 -0.16
C GLY A 57 1.96 -27.31 -1.64
N ARG A 58 2.37 -26.08 -1.98
CA ARG A 58 2.67 -25.65 -3.36
C ARG A 58 3.80 -26.47 -3.96
N ASP A 59 4.92 -26.57 -3.25
CA ASP A 59 6.13 -27.22 -3.77
C ASP A 59 5.92 -28.74 -3.97
N LYS A 60 5.10 -29.38 -3.11
CA LYS A 60 4.77 -30.81 -3.21
C LYS A 60 3.85 -31.18 -4.39
N ARG A 61 3.03 -30.25 -4.90
CA ARG A 61 2.07 -30.54 -5.99
C ARG A 61 2.67 -30.46 -7.39
N ASN A 62 4.00 -30.39 -7.54
CA ASN A 62 4.67 -30.24 -8.83
C ASN A 62 4.09 -29.09 -9.68
N PHE A 63 3.59 -28.03 -9.05
CA PHE A 63 3.52 -26.74 -9.73
C PHE A 63 4.97 -26.27 -9.91
N LYS A 64 5.67 -26.82 -10.91
CA LYS A 64 6.87 -26.22 -11.52
C LYS A 64 6.43 -24.95 -12.27
N LEU A 65 5.72 -24.06 -11.57
CA LEU A 65 5.51 -22.69 -11.98
C LEU A 65 6.91 -22.10 -11.98
N SER A 66 7.44 -21.87 -13.17
CA SER A 66 8.81 -21.43 -13.33
C SER A 66 9.08 -20.23 -12.41
N LEU A 67 10.07 -20.37 -11.53
CA LEU A 67 10.61 -19.27 -10.72
C LEU A 67 11.61 -18.45 -11.53
N ASP A 68 11.46 -18.46 -12.86
CA ASP A 68 12.31 -17.68 -13.74
C ASP A 68 12.29 -16.21 -13.29
N PRO A 69 13.43 -15.53 -13.37
CA PRO A 69 13.50 -14.11 -13.08
C PRO A 69 12.44 -13.34 -13.85
N ILE A 70 11.74 -12.44 -13.17
CA ILE A 70 10.78 -11.56 -13.84
C ILE A 70 11.59 -10.66 -14.78
N PRO A 71 11.27 -10.60 -16.08
CA PRO A 71 12.01 -9.76 -17.01
C PRO A 71 11.84 -8.28 -16.65
N ALA A 72 12.88 -7.50 -16.88
CA ALA A 72 12.83 -6.05 -16.67
C ALA A 72 11.76 -5.40 -17.56
N PRO A 73 10.94 -4.49 -17.03
CA PRO A 73 9.99 -3.72 -17.84
C PRO A 73 10.73 -2.88 -18.89
N ALA A 74 10.26 -2.91 -20.14
CA ALA A 74 10.87 -2.14 -21.22
C ALA A 74 10.40 -0.67 -21.26
N SER A 75 9.29 -0.35 -20.59
CA SER A 75 8.53 0.89 -20.77
C SER A 75 8.95 2.04 -19.85
N GLU A 76 9.56 1.75 -18.70
CA GLU A 76 9.84 2.76 -17.69
C GLU A 76 11.11 2.42 -16.90
N LYS A 77 11.71 3.42 -16.26
CA LYS A 77 12.83 3.21 -15.35
C LYS A 77 12.31 2.46 -14.12
N CYS A 78 12.93 1.33 -13.80
CA CYS A 78 12.58 0.52 -12.64
C CYS A 78 13.81 0.22 -11.79
N VAL A 79 13.58 0.03 -10.50
CA VAL A 79 14.56 -0.49 -9.55
C VAL A 79 14.21 -1.94 -9.24
N GLN A 80 15.20 -2.83 -9.25
CA GLN A 80 15.03 -4.22 -8.87
C GLN A 80 15.21 -4.38 -7.35
N ILE A 81 14.21 -4.92 -6.67
CA ILE A 81 14.25 -5.21 -5.24
C ILE A 81 13.68 -6.61 -5.02
N GLU A 82 14.41 -7.48 -4.31
CA GLU A 82 13.99 -8.86 -3.98
C GLU A 82 13.43 -9.65 -5.18
N GLY A 83 13.98 -9.44 -6.38
CA GLY A 83 13.57 -10.12 -7.62
C GLY A 83 12.32 -9.55 -8.30
N PHE A 84 11.75 -8.45 -7.80
CA PHE A 84 10.65 -7.72 -8.42
C PHE A 84 11.11 -6.35 -8.94
N TRP A 85 10.38 -5.84 -9.92
CA TRP A 85 10.63 -4.53 -10.52
C TRP A 85 9.61 -3.53 -10.00
N ILE A 86 10.10 -2.41 -9.45
CA ILE A 86 9.25 -1.30 -8.98
C ILE A 86 9.58 -0.08 -9.84
N PRO A 87 8.57 0.64 -10.38
CA PRO A 87 8.78 1.90 -11.07
C PRO A 87 9.55 2.89 -10.20
N GLN A 88 10.61 3.47 -10.77
CA GLN A 88 11.39 4.49 -10.12
C GLN A 88 10.56 5.78 -10.02
N GLY A 89 10.51 6.38 -8.84
CA GLY A 89 9.86 7.67 -8.65
C GLY A 89 10.70 8.86 -9.14
N PRO A 90 10.26 10.09 -8.87
CA PRO A 90 10.90 11.31 -9.35
C PRO A 90 12.23 11.64 -8.65
N LEU A 91 12.55 10.97 -7.54
CA LEU A 91 13.78 11.18 -6.79
C LEU A 91 14.85 10.17 -7.23
N GLU A 92 16.11 10.49 -6.95
CA GLU A 92 17.21 9.53 -7.09
C GLU A 92 17.08 8.43 -6.01
N PRO A 93 17.13 7.14 -6.37
CA PRO A 93 17.17 6.03 -5.43
C PRO A 93 18.34 6.17 -4.45
N GLN A 94 18.05 6.05 -3.16
CA GLN A 94 19.06 6.17 -2.11
C GLN A 94 19.26 4.83 -1.40
N ALA A 95 20.51 4.38 -1.34
CA ALA A 95 20.89 3.32 -0.43
C ALA A 95 20.81 3.83 1.02
N VAL A 96 20.04 3.14 1.86
CA VAL A 96 19.86 3.53 3.26
C VAL A 96 20.71 2.63 4.14
N ASP A 97 21.96 3.00 4.33
CA ASP A 97 22.96 2.20 5.06
C ASP A 97 22.60 2.00 6.55
N ASN A 98 21.79 2.90 7.11
CA ASN A 98 21.42 2.90 8.52
C ASN A 98 20.14 2.09 8.83
N TYR A 99 19.56 1.39 7.86
CA TYR A 99 18.34 0.58 8.07
C TYR A 99 18.70 -0.87 8.43
N ILE A 100 18.31 -1.32 9.63
CA ILE A 100 18.65 -2.66 10.12
C ILE A 100 17.71 -3.70 9.50
N ILE A 101 18.23 -4.48 8.55
CA ILE A 101 17.52 -5.59 7.92
C ILE A 101 17.64 -6.84 8.80
N THR A 102 16.61 -7.10 9.60
CA THR A 102 16.45 -8.38 10.29
C THR A 102 15.73 -9.39 9.39
N GLU A 103 15.78 -10.68 9.73
CA GLU A 103 15.07 -11.73 9.00
C GLU A 103 13.55 -11.48 8.91
N THR A 104 12.95 -10.86 9.93
CA THR A 104 11.52 -10.51 9.89
C THR A 104 11.27 -9.33 8.96
N VAL A 105 12.14 -8.32 9.00
CA VAL A 105 12.08 -7.15 8.10
C VAL A 105 12.26 -7.57 6.65
N LYS A 106 13.20 -8.47 6.35
CA LYS A 106 13.43 -8.99 5.01
C LYS A 106 12.18 -9.66 4.43
N ARG A 107 11.56 -10.58 5.16
CA ARG A 107 10.31 -11.22 4.73
C ARG A 107 9.18 -10.22 4.53
N ASN A 108 9.10 -9.23 5.42
CA ASN A 108 8.10 -8.18 5.29
C ASN A 108 8.33 -7.30 4.06
N LEU A 109 9.60 -7.03 3.74
CA LEU A 109 10.01 -6.31 2.55
C LEU A 109 9.67 -7.10 1.29
N GLU A 110 9.98 -8.40 1.22
CA GLU A 110 9.65 -9.27 0.09
C GLU A 110 8.16 -9.24 -0.24
N ASP A 111 7.30 -9.36 0.79
CA ASP A 111 5.84 -9.31 0.60
C ASP A 111 5.36 -7.91 0.21
N LEU A 112 5.91 -6.85 0.80
CA LEU A 112 5.58 -5.47 0.44
C LEU A 112 5.97 -5.16 -1.01
N VAL A 113 7.19 -5.49 -1.39
CA VAL A 113 7.75 -5.33 -2.73
C VAL A 113 6.92 -6.10 -3.76
N ARG A 114 6.54 -7.34 -3.44
CA ARG A 114 5.64 -8.13 -4.29
C ARG A 114 4.33 -7.39 -4.55
N VAL A 115 3.67 -6.87 -3.51
CA VAL A 115 2.40 -6.13 -3.65
C VAL A 115 2.58 -4.84 -4.46
N VAL A 116 3.65 -4.07 -4.17
CA VAL A 116 3.94 -2.80 -4.85
C VAL A 116 4.27 -3.01 -6.33
N SER A 117 5.01 -4.06 -6.68
CA SER A 117 5.42 -4.37 -8.07
C SER A 117 4.25 -4.62 -9.02
N ILE A 118 3.13 -5.14 -8.50
CA ILE A 118 1.91 -5.36 -9.30
C ILE A 118 1.14 -4.05 -9.53
N GLY A 119 1.38 -3.07 -8.66
CA GLY A 119 0.83 -1.72 -8.75
C GLY A 119 -0.65 -1.61 -8.40
N ARG A 120 -1.02 -0.42 -7.94
CA ARG A 120 -2.40 0.12 -7.83
C ARG A 120 -3.26 -0.35 -6.65
N PHE A 121 -2.82 -1.30 -5.84
CA PHE A 121 -3.61 -1.71 -4.67
C PHE A 121 -3.18 -0.96 -3.40
N PRO A 122 -4.13 -0.38 -2.66
CA PRO A 122 -3.88 0.11 -1.32
C PRO A 122 -3.33 -1.00 -0.41
N VAL A 123 -2.34 -0.67 0.42
CA VAL A 123 -1.66 -1.65 1.28
C VAL A 123 -1.87 -1.29 2.75
N LEU A 124 -2.44 -2.20 3.53
CA LEU A 124 -2.61 -2.05 4.97
C LEU A 124 -1.62 -2.95 5.73
N LEU A 125 -0.76 -2.32 6.53
CA LEU A 125 0.16 -3.02 7.45
C LEU A 125 -0.41 -2.95 8.87
N GLN A 126 -0.76 -4.11 9.42
CA GLN A 126 -1.29 -4.23 10.77
C GLN A 126 -0.28 -4.96 11.67
N GLY A 127 -0.09 -4.49 12.89
CA GLY A 127 0.83 -5.10 13.85
C GLY A 127 0.98 -4.24 15.10
N GLU A 128 1.74 -4.69 16.09
CA GLU A 128 2.00 -3.88 17.30
C GLU A 128 2.72 -2.57 16.97
N THR A 129 2.69 -1.63 17.92
CA THR A 129 3.47 -0.39 17.81
C THR A 129 4.97 -0.73 17.76
N SER A 130 5.75 0.15 17.13
CA SER A 130 7.22 0.06 17.11
C SER A 130 7.85 -1.15 16.38
N VAL A 131 7.07 -1.97 15.66
CA VAL A 131 7.61 -3.07 14.82
C VAL A 131 8.16 -2.62 13.45
N GLY A 132 8.20 -1.32 13.19
CA GLY A 132 8.80 -0.75 11.98
C GLY A 132 7.92 -0.75 10.72
N LYS A 133 6.59 -0.74 10.85
CA LYS A 133 5.65 -0.72 9.69
C LYS A 133 5.89 0.49 8.78
N THR A 134 5.84 1.68 9.36
CA THR A 134 6.05 2.97 8.68
C THR A 134 7.47 3.09 8.14
N SER A 135 8.46 2.63 8.92
CA SER A 135 9.87 2.72 8.52
C SER A 135 10.18 1.78 7.36
N LEU A 136 9.54 0.60 7.28
CA LEU A 136 9.67 -0.31 6.15
C LEU A 136 9.14 0.30 4.84
N ILE A 137 7.98 0.95 4.88
CA ILE A 137 7.42 1.62 3.70
C ILE A 137 8.30 2.80 3.28
N SER A 138 8.75 3.61 4.24
CA SER A 138 9.61 4.77 3.98
C SER A 138 10.96 4.33 3.40
N TYR A 139 11.52 3.23 3.93
CA TYR A 139 12.74 2.60 3.41
C TYR A 139 12.56 2.16 1.96
N LEU A 140 11.46 1.47 1.62
CA LEU A 140 11.18 1.07 0.26
C LEU A 140 10.98 2.28 -0.69
N ALA A 141 10.33 3.34 -0.22
CA ALA A 141 10.15 4.56 -1.02
C ALA A 141 11.50 5.22 -1.36
N GLN A 142 12.41 5.32 -0.39
CA GLN A 142 13.76 5.85 -0.61
C GLN A 142 14.59 4.98 -1.57
N LEU A 143 14.55 3.66 -1.41
CA LEU A 143 15.22 2.71 -2.30
C LEU A 143 14.72 2.79 -3.75
N THR A 144 13.49 3.26 -3.96
CA THR A 144 12.87 3.31 -5.30
C THR A 144 12.74 4.73 -5.84
N GLY A 145 13.24 5.74 -5.12
CA GLY A 145 13.14 7.14 -5.52
C GLY A 145 11.70 7.68 -5.51
N ASN A 146 10.76 7.02 -4.83
CA ASN A 146 9.38 7.46 -4.75
C ASN A 146 9.22 8.54 -3.67
N PHE A 147 8.68 9.70 -4.07
CA PHE A 147 8.32 10.74 -3.11
C PHE A 147 7.18 10.22 -2.23
N CYS A 148 7.39 10.27 -0.91
CA CYS A 148 6.49 9.66 0.06
C CYS A 148 6.09 10.69 1.11
N VAL A 149 4.78 10.94 1.22
CA VAL A 149 4.19 11.80 2.23
C VAL A 149 3.63 10.95 3.37
N ARG A 150 3.81 11.40 4.61
CA ARG A 150 3.26 10.72 5.78
C ARG A 150 2.26 11.62 6.50
N ILE A 151 1.07 11.10 6.75
CA ILE A 151 0.05 11.71 7.62
C ILE A 151 -0.11 10.80 8.83
N ASN A 152 0.02 11.36 10.03
CA ASN A 152 -0.15 10.63 11.27
C ASN A 152 -1.49 11.00 11.92
N ASN A 153 -2.43 10.05 11.92
CA ASN A 153 -3.74 10.29 12.49
C ASN A 153 -3.71 10.30 14.02
N HIS A 154 -4.55 11.16 14.58
CA HIS A 154 -4.78 11.37 16.00
C HIS A 154 -6.24 11.81 16.20
N GLU A 155 -6.72 11.85 17.45
CA GLU A 155 -8.14 12.11 17.74
C GLU A 155 -8.66 13.47 17.24
N HIS A 156 -7.74 14.40 16.94
CA HIS A 156 -8.04 15.76 16.46
C HIS A 156 -7.57 16.00 15.02
N THR A 157 -7.24 14.96 14.25
CA THR A 157 -6.90 15.14 12.84
C THR A 157 -8.08 15.75 12.10
N ASP A 158 -7.84 16.81 11.34
CA ASP A 158 -8.86 17.48 10.55
C ASP A 158 -8.82 16.99 9.09
N LEU A 159 -9.99 16.95 8.43
CA LEU A 159 -10.11 16.70 7.00
C LEU A 159 -9.30 17.71 6.17
N GLN A 160 -9.15 18.94 6.66
CA GLN A 160 -8.38 19.99 5.99
C GLN A 160 -6.91 19.62 5.76
N GLU A 161 -6.30 18.80 6.63
CA GLU A 161 -4.92 18.32 6.44
C GLU A 161 -4.81 17.38 5.22
N TYR A 162 -5.86 16.61 4.97
CA TYR A 162 -5.95 15.68 3.85
C TYR A 162 -6.30 16.40 2.54
N ILE A 163 -7.41 17.11 2.56
CA ILE A 163 -8.06 17.63 1.35
C ILE A 163 -7.57 19.04 1.04
N GLY A 164 -7.46 19.90 2.05
CA GLY A 164 -7.09 21.30 1.90
C GLY A 164 -8.08 22.23 2.58
N CYS A 165 -7.79 23.52 2.52
CA CYS A 165 -8.66 24.56 3.05
C CYS A 165 -8.54 25.85 2.22
N TYR A 166 -9.52 26.74 2.37
CA TYR A 166 -9.44 28.10 1.85
C TYR A 166 -8.68 28.99 2.83
N GLY A 167 -7.67 29.69 2.34
CA GLY A 167 -6.93 30.70 3.08
C GLY A 167 -6.78 31.98 2.25
N PRO A 168 -6.55 33.14 2.88
CA PRO A 168 -6.24 34.36 2.16
C PRO A 168 -4.84 34.28 1.53
N ASP A 169 -4.70 34.75 0.29
CA ASP A 169 -3.40 35.03 -0.32
C ASP A 169 -2.83 36.39 0.15
N GLU A 170 -1.67 36.78 -0.38
CA GLU A 170 -1.01 38.06 -0.05
C GLU A 170 -1.88 39.30 -0.36
N SER A 171 -2.90 39.15 -1.21
CA SER A 171 -3.86 40.21 -1.57
C SER A 171 -5.17 40.14 -0.76
N GLY A 172 -5.31 39.17 0.15
CA GLY A 172 -6.52 38.94 0.93
C GLY A 172 -7.61 38.16 0.18
N LYS A 173 -7.33 37.64 -1.02
CA LYS A 173 -8.27 36.82 -1.78
C LYS A 173 -8.26 35.39 -1.25
N LEU A 174 -9.44 34.81 -1.04
CA LEU A 174 -9.56 33.40 -0.66
C LEU A 174 -9.12 32.50 -1.82
N ILE A 175 -8.08 31.69 -1.57
CA ILE A 175 -7.56 30.67 -2.49
C ILE A 175 -7.62 29.31 -1.81
N PHE A 176 -7.95 28.28 -2.57
CA PHE A 176 -7.93 26.90 -2.08
C PHE A 176 -6.49 26.39 -2.09
N SER A 177 -6.00 25.95 -0.93
CA SER A 177 -4.70 25.30 -0.80
C SER A 177 -4.91 23.80 -0.62
N GLU A 178 -4.40 23.01 -1.56
CA GLU A 178 -4.53 21.56 -1.53
C GLU A 178 -3.81 20.92 -0.34
N GLY A 179 -4.48 19.98 0.31
CA GLY A 179 -3.94 19.16 1.37
C GLY A 179 -3.00 18.06 0.86
N ALA A 180 -2.43 17.32 1.80
CA ALA A 180 -1.41 16.31 1.50
C ALA A 180 -1.92 15.16 0.63
N LEU A 181 -3.16 14.71 0.83
CA LEU A 181 -3.77 13.63 0.06
C LEU A 181 -4.04 14.07 -1.38
N VAL A 182 -4.62 15.24 -1.59
CA VAL A 182 -4.91 15.77 -2.95
C VAL A 182 -3.62 15.90 -3.77
N LYS A 183 -2.59 16.51 -3.18
CA LYS A 183 -1.26 16.64 -3.81
C LYS A 183 -0.67 15.28 -4.17
N ALA A 184 -0.79 14.28 -3.30
CA ALA A 184 -0.26 12.94 -3.58
C ALA A 184 -1.02 12.26 -4.72
N VAL A 185 -2.36 12.34 -4.71
CA VAL A 185 -3.24 11.77 -5.74
C VAL A 185 -2.95 12.37 -7.12
N ARG A 186 -2.75 13.68 -7.23
CA ARG A 186 -2.43 14.35 -8.50
C ARG A 186 -1.03 14.03 -9.02
N ASN A 187 -0.02 14.06 -8.15
CA ASN A 187 1.37 13.96 -8.56
C ASN A 187 1.92 12.52 -8.59
N GLY A 188 1.11 11.53 -8.20
CA GLY A 188 1.55 10.13 -8.17
C GLY A 188 2.50 9.81 -7.04
N HIS A 189 2.43 10.56 -5.95
CA HIS A 189 3.25 10.31 -4.78
C HIS A 189 2.74 9.10 -4.01
N TRP A 190 3.63 8.51 -3.22
CA TRP A 190 3.23 7.56 -2.20
C TRP A 190 2.70 8.32 -0.99
N ILE A 191 1.67 7.78 -0.34
CA ILE A 191 1.16 8.33 0.91
C ILE A 191 1.08 7.24 1.97
N ILE A 192 1.54 7.55 3.19
CA ILE A 192 1.42 6.70 4.37
C ILE A 192 0.43 7.34 5.33
N LEU A 193 -0.64 6.63 5.64
CA LEU A 193 -1.63 6.98 6.65
C LEU A 193 -1.35 6.16 7.91
N ASP A 194 -0.66 6.76 8.87
CA ASP A 194 -0.37 6.13 10.16
C ASP A 194 -1.57 6.22 11.11
N GLU A 195 -1.70 5.20 11.96
CA GLU A 195 -2.81 5.04 12.91
C GLU A 195 -4.18 5.23 12.24
N LEU A 196 -4.41 4.60 11.08
CA LEU A 196 -5.65 4.78 10.28
C LEU A 196 -6.93 4.54 11.11
N ASN A 197 -6.87 3.70 12.14
CA ASN A 197 -7.97 3.47 13.08
C ASN A 197 -8.38 4.70 13.92
N LEU A 198 -7.57 5.76 13.94
CA LEU A 198 -7.86 7.06 14.56
C LEU A 198 -8.34 8.10 13.54
N ALA A 199 -8.35 7.77 12.25
CA ALA A 199 -8.79 8.70 11.23
C ALA A 199 -10.27 9.10 11.44
N PRO A 200 -10.62 10.37 11.22
CA PRO A 200 -12.01 10.83 11.23
C PRO A 200 -12.88 10.03 10.25
N SER A 201 -14.18 9.90 10.56
CA SER A 201 -15.12 9.21 9.68
C SER A 201 -15.16 9.83 8.29
N ASP A 202 -15.09 11.16 8.20
CA ASP A 202 -15.15 11.92 6.94
C ASP A 202 -13.92 11.65 6.05
N VAL A 203 -12.76 11.43 6.67
CA VAL A 203 -11.54 11.02 5.97
C VAL A 203 -11.71 9.61 5.40
N LEU A 204 -12.25 8.67 6.20
CA LEU A 204 -12.52 7.30 5.71
C LEU A 204 -13.53 7.30 4.55
N GLU A 205 -14.53 8.16 4.61
CA GLU A 205 -15.51 8.33 3.52
C GLU A 205 -14.85 8.85 2.24
N ALA A 206 -14.00 9.89 2.34
CA ALA A 206 -13.24 10.42 1.22
C ALA A 206 -12.30 9.35 0.59
N LEU A 207 -11.74 8.48 1.43
CA LEU A 207 -10.87 7.39 0.97
C LEU A 207 -11.64 6.28 0.23
N ASN A 208 -12.91 6.00 0.54
CA ASN A 208 -13.63 4.86 -0.06
C ASN A 208 -13.61 4.89 -1.61
N ARG A 209 -13.87 6.05 -2.23
CA ARG A 209 -13.82 6.20 -3.70
C ARG A 209 -12.42 6.03 -4.29
N LEU A 210 -11.40 6.36 -3.50
CA LEU A 210 -10.00 6.25 -3.88
C LEU A 210 -9.51 4.79 -3.77
N LEU A 211 -10.09 4.01 -2.85
CA LEU A 211 -9.78 2.60 -2.61
C LEU A 211 -10.52 1.64 -3.57
N ASP A 212 -11.64 2.09 -4.15
CA ASP A 212 -12.39 1.36 -5.18
C ASP A 212 -11.68 1.37 -6.55
N ASP A 213 -12.19 0.57 -7.50
CA ASP A 213 -11.62 0.40 -8.84
C ASP A 213 -11.54 1.71 -9.66
N ASN A 214 -12.35 2.72 -9.31
CA ASN A 214 -12.36 4.02 -9.97
C ASN A 214 -11.09 4.85 -9.67
N ARG A 215 -10.52 4.68 -8.46
CA ARG A 215 -9.38 5.46 -7.95
C ARG A 215 -9.57 6.96 -8.12
N GLU A 216 -10.64 7.49 -7.56
CA GLU A 216 -11.00 8.91 -7.64
C GLU A 216 -11.12 9.51 -6.25
N LEU A 217 -10.68 10.77 -6.11
CA LEU A 217 -10.88 11.58 -4.92
C LEU A 217 -11.80 12.75 -5.27
N PHE A 218 -12.90 12.89 -4.53
CA PHE A 218 -13.77 14.06 -4.64
C PHE A 218 -13.32 15.13 -3.64
N ILE A 219 -13.24 16.38 -4.09
CA ILE A 219 -12.86 17.56 -3.30
C ILE A 219 -14.12 18.42 -3.10
N PRO A 220 -14.79 18.34 -1.95
CA PRO A 220 -16.03 19.08 -1.70
C PRO A 220 -15.89 20.60 -1.86
N GLU A 221 -14.75 21.15 -1.45
CA GLU A 221 -14.45 22.58 -1.41
C GLU A 221 -14.38 23.23 -2.81
N THR A 222 -13.96 22.46 -3.82
CA THR A 222 -13.85 22.91 -5.21
C THR A 222 -14.85 22.22 -6.14
N GLN A 223 -15.64 21.26 -5.62
CA GLN A 223 -16.55 20.41 -6.40
C GLN A 223 -15.86 19.65 -7.53
N GLU A 224 -14.58 19.31 -7.34
CA GLU A 224 -13.75 18.64 -8.34
C GLU A 224 -13.60 17.15 -8.01
N THR A 225 -13.61 16.30 -9.04
CA THR A 225 -13.18 14.90 -8.92
C THR A 225 -11.80 14.73 -9.57
N VAL A 226 -10.83 14.28 -8.78
CA VAL A 226 -9.46 14.02 -9.23
C VAL A 226 -9.24 12.52 -9.37
N ARG A 227 -8.84 12.09 -10.56
CA ARG A 227 -8.42 10.70 -10.79
C ARG A 227 -6.98 10.50 -10.32
N ALA A 228 -6.73 9.46 -9.55
CA ALA A 228 -5.40 9.18 -9.01
C ALA A 228 -4.41 8.86 -10.13
N HIS A 229 -3.25 9.52 -10.07
CA HIS A 229 -2.13 9.31 -10.97
C HIS A 229 -1.67 7.85 -10.99
N PRO A 230 -1.27 7.25 -12.13
CA PRO A 230 -0.90 5.83 -12.23
C PRO A 230 0.11 5.33 -11.18
N HIS A 231 1.09 6.17 -10.81
CA HIS A 231 2.11 5.87 -9.78
C HIS A 231 1.68 6.14 -8.33
N PHE A 232 0.50 6.72 -8.10
CA PHE A 232 -0.04 6.92 -6.76
C PHE A 232 -0.21 5.58 -6.04
N MET A 233 0.32 5.51 -4.82
CA MET A 233 0.21 4.35 -3.94
C MET A 233 -0.21 4.81 -2.54
N LEU A 234 -1.24 4.16 -2.00
CA LEU A 234 -1.71 4.38 -0.64
C LEU A 234 -1.24 3.25 0.25
N PHE A 235 -0.52 3.62 1.31
CA PHE A 235 -0.17 2.74 2.41
C PHE A 235 -0.88 3.21 3.67
N ALA A 236 -1.37 2.27 4.44
CA ALA A 236 -1.95 2.54 5.76
C ALA A 236 -1.27 1.66 6.79
N THR A 237 -1.07 2.19 7.98
CA THR A 237 -0.62 1.41 9.12
C THR A 237 -1.63 1.54 10.26
N GLN A 238 -1.84 0.44 10.97
CA GLN A 238 -2.66 0.48 12.19
C GLN A 238 -2.23 -0.59 13.18
N ASN A 239 -2.66 -0.42 14.42
CA ASN A 239 -2.52 -1.43 15.43
C ASN A 239 -3.80 -2.27 15.53
N PRO A 240 -3.71 -3.57 15.83
CA PRO A 240 -4.91 -4.38 15.98
C PRO A 240 -5.82 -3.87 17.10
N PRO A 241 -7.15 -3.97 16.95
CA PRO A 241 -8.09 -3.55 17.99
C PRO A 241 -7.96 -4.51 19.18
N GLY A 242 -7.60 -3.99 20.36
CA GLY A 242 -7.61 -4.82 21.58
C GLY A 242 -6.90 -4.39 22.87
N LEU A 243 -6.10 -3.32 22.96
CA LEU A 243 -5.33 -3.08 24.21
C LEU A 243 -5.28 -1.64 24.77
N TYR A 244 -5.72 -0.63 24.04
CA TYR A 244 -5.75 0.76 24.56
C TYR A 244 -7.04 1.46 24.12
N GLY A 245 -7.70 2.11 25.08
CA GLY A 245 -9.05 2.68 24.99
C GLY A 245 -9.19 3.73 23.90
N GLY A 246 -10.31 3.67 23.16
CA GLY A 246 -10.71 4.68 22.17
C GLY A 246 -10.74 4.23 20.71
N ARG A 247 -10.13 3.08 20.37
CA ARG A 247 -10.00 2.66 18.96
C ARG A 247 -11.28 2.03 18.39
N LYS A 248 -11.81 2.65 17.33
CA LYS A 248 -12.95 2.12 16.55
C LYS A 248 -12.55 0.81 15.85
N VAL A 249 -13.46 -0.17 15.85
CA VAL A 249 -13.33 -1.36 15.01
C VAL A 249 -13.68 -0.95 13.59
N SER A 250 -12.70 -0.91 12.69
CA SER A 250 -12.96 -0.72 11.26
C SER A 250 -13.73 -1.94 10.73
N LYS A 251 -15.07 -1.84 10.71
CA LYS A 251 -15.92 -2.78 10.01
C LYS A 251 -15.93 -2.39 8.53
N ASN A 252 -15.31 -3.22 7.69
CA ASN A 252 -15.31 -3.18 6.23
C ASN A 252 -14.50 -2.06 5.56
N LEU A 253 -13.18 -2.26 5.52
CA LEU A 253 -12.33 -1.84 4.39
C LEU A 253 -11.91 -3.09 3.62
#